data_AF-A0A8K0Q4W6-F1
#
_entry.id   AF-A0A8K0Q4W6-F1
#
_cell.length_a   1.000
_cell.length_b   1.000
_cell.length_c   1.000
_cell.angle_alpha   90.00
_cell.angle_beta   90.00
_cell.angle_gamma   90.00
#
_symmetry.space_group_name_H-M   'P 1'
#
loop_
_entity.id
_entity.type
_entity.pdbx_description
1 polymer ?
#
loop_
_entity_poly.entity_id
_entity_poly.type
_entity_poly.pdbx_seq_one_letter_code
_entity_poly.pdbx_strand_id
1 'polypeptide(L)'
;MAADRMRRLLQQRVLGETAGPTNDEGITPTRAANEHRDTGMQLRVNGGKQPGVEDCSVQGLTTLIALSTRHDRLGNINNALGRILELPMELQFIILRFLNFGDLERLRRTCHFFRDNITKPMIRELFPSLKYELLSTCYQCLCYDPLRGRLVRPEETNERYPFASECLDCVAKGRGFMVGHKITLGDFTYVWVCRWCGYPISYDGAWNQPEFHHRCYRRFHKVLFYFFLVGCAQWVAIIVGSALCWSFYRKETIVLAPTTVNFFLAIWVFCLTLIRNEELRTYHFTLFLELSALGLWVAPLYTIIKDANASSAGFSKAVVATLFFVALNMWFRLLNVLGNMILVCEYKLWRRHRPELTLGQRILYKTITVLVFWTYPQSVEQVYPGKWWFTRRRNTVPWEV
;
A
#
# COMPACT_ATOMS: atom_id res chain seq x y z
N MET A 1 8.44 -24.75 -19.99
CA MET A 1 8.45 -23.94 -18.75
C MET A 1 7.36 -22.87 -18.67
N ALA A 2 7.25 -21.88 -19.58
CA ALA A 2 6.13 -20.92 -19.55
C ALA A 2 4.76 -21.55 -19.91
N ALA A 3 4.75 -22.49 -20.85
CA ALA A 3 3.56 -23.28 -21.21
C ALA A 3 3.06 -24.17 -20.05
N ASP A 4 3.95 -24.71 -19.20
CA ASP A 4 3.57 -25.53 -18.03
C ASP A 4 2.93 -24.71 -16.91
N ARG A 5 3.25 -23.42 -16.82
CA ARG A 5 2.64 -22.52 -15.83
C ARG A 5 1.23 -22.12 -16.25
N MET A 6 1.02 -21.89 -17.56
CA MET A 6 -0.30 -21.66 -18.15
C MET A 6 -1.19 -22.91 -18.06
N ARG A 7 -0.61 -24.11 -18.27
CA ARG A 7 -1.30 -25.40 -18.15
C ARG A 7 -1.72 -25.69 -16.71
N ARG A 8 -0.89 -25.34 -15.71
CA ARG A 8 -1.26 -25.46 -14.27
C ARG A 8 -2.38 -24.51 -13.86
N LEU A 9 -2.40 -23.28 -14.37
CA LEU A 9 -3.47 -22.31 -14.11
C LEU A 9 -4.81 -22.69 -14.77
N LEU A 10 -4.76 -23.39 -15.92
CA LEU A 10 -5.95 -23.94 -16.58
C LEU A 10 -6.45 -25.22 -15.89
N GLN A 11 -5.55 -26.12 -15.44
CA GLN A 11 -5.94 -27.31 -14.67
C GLN A 11 -6.57 -26.96 -13.31
N GLN A 12 -6.12 -25.88 -12.65
CA GLN A 12 -6.75 -25.40 -11.42
C GLN A 12 -8.16 -24.82 -11.62
N ARG A 13 -8.53 -24.38 -12.82
CA ARG A 13 -9.90 -23.95 -13.14
C ARG A 13 -10.82 -25.13 -13.48
N VAL A 14 -10.33 -26.11 -14.23
CA VAL A 14 -11.14 -27.27 -14.65
C VAL A 14 -11.46 -28.22 -13.49
N LEU A 15 -10.55 -28.37 -12.51
CA LEU A 15 -10.77 -29.22 -11.33
C LEU A 15 -11.54 -28.53 -10.20
N GLY A 16 -11.77 -27.22 -10.29
CA GLY A 16 -12.49 -26.43 -9.26
C GLY A 16 -14.00 -26.33 -9.50
N GLU A 17 -14.51 -26.70 -10.67
CA GLU A 17 -15.93 -26.55 -11.06
C GLU A 17 -16.74 -27.86 -11.01
N THR A 18 -16.10 -29.01 -10.71
CA THR A 18 -16.80 -30.32 -10.66
C THR A 18 -16.51 -31.10 -9.38
N ALA A 19 -17.11 -30.69 -8.25
CA ALA A 19 -17.30 -31.58 -7.10
C ALA A 19 -18.37 -31.03 -6.14
N GLY A 20 -19.63 -31.39 -6.41
CA GLY A 20 -20.67 -31.50 -5.39
C GLY A 20 -20.59 -32.87 -4.68
N PRO A 21 -21.25 -33.04 -3.52
CA PRO A 21 -20.90 -34.09 -2.57
C PRO A 21 -21.53 -35.44 -2.92
N THR A 22 -20.78 -36.52 -2.70
CA THR A 22 -21.30 -37.89 -2.65
C THR A 22 -20.93 -38.52 -1.31
N ASN A 23 -21.96 -38.97 -0.60
CA ASN A 23 -21.89 -39.86 0.56
C ASN A 23 -21.44 -41.27 0.13
N ASP A 24 -20.68 -41.96 0.98
CA ASP A 24 -21.07 -43.23 1.63
C ASP A 24 -19.85 -43.98 2.21
N GLU A 25 -20.05 -44.46 3.46
CA GLU A 25 -19.61 -45.71 4.11
C GLU A 25 -18.13 -46.19 3.95
N GLY A 26 -17.36 -46.56 4.97
CA GLY A 26 -17.59 -46.85 6.38
C GLY A 26 -16.32 -47.47 7.02
N ILE A 27 -16.44 -47.84 8.30
CA ILE A 27 -15.53 -48.64 9.16
C ILE A 27 -14.55 -47.84 10.05
N THR A 28 -15.02 -47.60 11.28
CA THR A 28 -14.24 -47.43 12.53
C THR A 28 -13.96 -48.80 13.18
N PRO A 29 -13.08 -48.91 14.21
CA PRO A 29 -13.58 -48.72 15.58
C PRO A 29 -12.60 -48.05 16.58
N THR A 30 -13.20 -47.27 17.49
CA THR A 30 -12.87 -47.06 18.93
C THR A 30 -11.62 -46.23 19.28
N ARG A 31 -11.65 -45.23 20.19
CA ARG A 31 -12.29 -45.23 21.51
C ARG A 31 -12.33 -43.81 22.12
N ALA A 32 -13.52 -43.40 22.59
CA ALA A 32 -13.86 -42.55 23.75
C ALA A 32 -13.31 -41.11 23.85
N ALA A 33 -13.98 -40.11 24.42
CA ALA A 33 -15.38 -39.82 24.75
C ALA A 33 -15.30 -38.45 25.47
N ASN A 34 -16.01 -37.44 25.00
CA ASN A 34 -16.91 -36.66 25.85
C ASN A 34 -17.72 -35.67 25.01
N GLU A 35 -19.02 -35.78 25.21
CA GLU A 35 -20.12 -35.20 24.48
C GLU A 35 -20.89 -34.30 25.46
N HIS A 36 -21.25 -33.09 25.01
CA HIS A 36 -22.55 -32.45 25.26
C HIS A 36 -22.64 -31.21 24.35
N ARG A 37 -23.33 -31.32 23.19
CA ARG A 37 -24.72 -30.89 22.90
C ARG A 37 -24.98 -29.41 23.22
N ASP A 38 -25.08 -28.55 22.22
CA ASP A 38 -26.18 -28.35 21.23
C ASP A 38 -27.14 -27.24 21.68
N THR A 39 -27.26 -26.20 20.86
CA THR A 39 -28.52 -25.85 20.18
C THR A 39 -28.29 -24.69 19.22
N GLY A 40 -28.63 -24.93 17.96
CA GLY A 40 -28.52 -23.96 16.88
C GLY A 40 -29.67 -22.94 16.88
N MET A 41 -29.42 -21.80 16.24
CA MET A 41 -30.45 -21.01 15.59
C MET A 41 -29.83 -20.27 14.41
N GLN A 42 -30.09 -20.77 13.19
CA GLN A 42 -29.88 -20.00 11.97
C GLN A 42 -30.96 -18.92 11.89
N LEU A 43 -30.54 -17.66 11.80
CA LEU A 43 -31.37 -16.57 11.29
C LEU A 43 -30.70 -15.95 10.06
N ARG A 44 -31.34 -16.21 8.93
CA ARG A 44 -31.15 -15.60 7.62
C ARG A 44 -31.51 -14.10 7.74
N VAL A 45 -30.56 -13.19 7.49
CA VAL A 45 -30.87 -11.76 7.34
C VAL A 45 -30.31 -11.26 6.00
N ASN A 46 -31.26 -10.81 5.18
CA ASN A 46 -31.09 -10.15 3.90
C ASN A 46 -30.22 -8.88 3.98
N GLY A 47 -29.71 -8.49 2.81
CA GLY A 47 -28.93 -7.28 2.59
C GLY A 47 -29.48 -6.05 3.32
N GLY A 48 -28.63 -5.51 4.19
CA GLY A 48 -28.82 -4.25 4.89
C GLY A 48 -27.48 -3.53 4.94
N LYS A 49 -27.43 -2.36 4.30
CA LYS A 49 -26.41 -1.33 4.42
C LYS A 49 -26.04 -1.16 5.90
N GLN A 50 -24.84 -1.60 6.32
CA GLN A 50 -24.39 -1.38 7.69
C GLN A 50 -24.28 0.14 7.94
N PRO A 51 -24.99 0.68 8.95
CA PRO A 51 -24.78 2.04 9.43
C PRO A 51 -23.44 2.11 10.16
N GLY A 52 -22.95 3.32 10.36
CA GLY A 52 -21.62 3.62 10.86
C GLY A 52 -21.18 2.73 12.03
N VAL A 53 -19.94 2.25 11.94
CA VAL A 53 -19.13 1.94 13.11
C VAL A 53 -19.29 3.12 14.05
N GLU A 54 -19.86 2.88 15.24
CA GLU A 54 -20.13 3.91 16.24
C GLU A 54 -18.89 4.77 16.44
N ASP A 55 -18.95 5.95 15.83
CA ASP A 55 -18.21 7.10 16.26
C ASP A 55 -18.67 7.39 17.70
N CYS A 56 -17.69 7.47 18.59
CA CYS A 56 -17.76 8.25 19.83
C CYS A 56 -18.69 7.77 20.97
N SER A 57 -18.11 7.07 21.95
CA SER A 57 -18.36 7.44 23.38
C SER A 57 -17.74 8.81 23.74
N VAL A 58 -17.15 9.45 22.74
CA VAL A 58 -16.42 10.72 22.70
C VAL A 58 -17.32 11.80 22.05
N GLN A 59 -18.64 11.74 22.23
CA GLN A 59 -19.59 12.77 21.76
C GLN A 59 -20.27 13.55 22.90
N GLY A 60 -20.05 13.16 24.16
CA GLY A 60 -20.51 13.95 25.31
C GLY A 60 -19.48 14.99 25.75
N LEU A 61 -18.32 14.53 26.21
CA LEU A 61 -17.30 15.37 26.84
C LEU A 61 -16.41 16.15 25.84
N THR A 62 -16.05 15.52 24.75
CA THR A 62 -15.23 16.10 23.67
C THR A 62 -16.03 17.07 22.80
N THR A 63 -17.34 16.92 22.70
CA THR A 63 -18.22 17.92 22.05
C THR A 63 -18.44 19.13 22.96
N LEU A 64 -18.45 18.93 24.28
CA LEU A 64 -18.34 20.01 25.26
C LEU A 64 -17.00 20.76 25.16
N ILE A 65 -15.90 20.06 24.84
CA ILE A 65 -14.57 20.65 24.64
C ILE A 65 -14.43 21.27 23.23
N ALA A 66 -15.08 20.71 22.19
CA ALA A 66 -14.95 21.17 20.79
C ALA A 66 -15.93 22.29 20.41
N LEU A 67 -17.07 22.45 21.09
CA LEU A 67 -17.95 23.63 20.98
C LEU A 67 -17.31 24.91 21.60
N SER A 68 -16.07 24.83 22.09
CA SER A 68 -15.35 25.86 22.83
C SER A 68 -14.42 26.76 21.97
N THR A 69 -14.67 26.89 20.67
CA THR A 69 -13.90 27.80 19.78
C THR A 69 -14.46 29.24 19.73
N ARG A 70 -15.18 29.69 20.77
CA ARG A 70 -15.46 31.12 21.00
C ARG A 70 -14.90 31.54 22.36
N HIS A 71 -14.12 32.61 22.31
CA HIS A 71 -13.09 33.06 23.25
C HIS A 71 -13.54 33.38 24.70
N ASP A 72 -14.84 33.24 25.02
CA ASP A 72 -15.44 33.70 26.29
C ASP A 72 -15.76 32.57 27.31
N ARG A 73 -15.50 31.28 27.00
CA ARG A 73 -15.89 30.14 27.87
C ARG A 73 -14.76 29.43 28.63
N LEU A 74 -13.50 29.83 28.47
CA LEU A 74 -12.38 29.20 29.20
C LEU A 74 -12.45 29.44 30.72
N GLY A 75 -12.91 30.63 31.15
CA GLY A 75 -13.10 30.93 32.58
C GLY A 75 -14.17 30.06 33.25
N ASN A 76 -15.30 29.81 32.57
CA ASN A 76 -16.38 28.99 33.11
C ASN A 76 -16.05 27.49 33.16
N ILE A 77 -15.24 26.98 32.24
CA ILE A 77 -14.81 25.58 32.24
C ILE A 77 -13.75 25.34 33.32
N ASN A 78 -12.78 26.25 33.48
CA ASN A 78 -11.82 26.16 34.59
C ASN A 78 -12.52 26.26 35.96
N ASN A 79 -13.58 27.07 36.07
CA ASN A 79 -14.42 27.13 37.27
C ASN A 79 -15.24 25.85 37.48
N ALA A 80 -15.79 25.24 36.43
CA ALA A 80 -16.53 23.98 36.53
C ALA A 80 -15.62 22.79 36.86
N LEU A 81 -14.42 22.74 36.27
CA LEU A 81 -13.39 21.73 36.53
C LEU A 81 -12.74 21.92 37.91
N GLY A 82 -12.58 23.16 38.36
CA GLY A 82 -12.16 23.49 39.73
C GLY A 82 -13.17 22.97 40.76
N ARG A 83 -14.47 23.18 40.52
CA ARG A 83 -15.55 22.64 41.35
C ARG A 83 -15.54 21.12 41.44
N ILE A 84 -15.14 20.39 40.39
CA ILE A 84 -15.02 18.92 40.44
C ILE A 84 -13.99 18.47 41.50
N LEU A 85 -12.93 19.23 41.72
CA LEU A 85 -11.91 18.96 42.74
C LEU A 85 -12.19 19.62 44.10
N GLU A 86 -13.27 20.39 44.22
CA GLU A 86 -13.82 20.83 45.52
C GLU A 86 -14.77 19.78 46.12
N LEU A 87 -15.13 18.73 45.36
CA LEU A 87 -15.92 17.62 45.88
C LEU A 87 -15.10 16.80 46.90
N PRO A 88 -15.75 16.13 47.86
CA PRO A 88 -15.14 15.09 48.66
C PRO A 88 -14.33 14.10 47.82
N MET A 89 -13.17 13.66 48.33
CA MET A 89 -12.22 12.78 47.65
C MET A 89 -12.88 11.51 47.09
N GLU A 90 -13.91 11.00 47.76
CA GLU A 90 -14.67 9.82 47.36
C GLU A 90 -15.43 10.07 46.05
N LEU A 91 -16.04 11.24 45.89
CA LEU A 91 -16.76 11.60 44.67
C LEU A 91 -15.78 11.92 43.54
N GLN A 92 -14.64 12.53 43.85
CA GLN A 92 -13.56 12.70 42.86
C GLN A 92 -13.10 11.34 42.33
N PHE A 93 -12.86 10.38 43.24
CA PHE A 93 -12.43 9.03 42.87
C PHE A 93 -13.46 8.30 42.00
N ILE A 94 -14.75 8.44 42.32
CA ILE A 94 -15.84 7.88 41.50
C ILE A 94 -15.85 8.49 40.11
N ILE A 95 -15.72 9.83 39.98
CA ILE A 95 -15.68 10.52 38.69
C ILE A 95 -14.46 10.07 37.87
N LEU A 96 -13.29 10.03 38.50
CA LEU A 96 -12.04 9.65 37.83
C LEU A 96 -12.03 8.18 37.40
N ARG A 97 -12.76 7.30 38.09
CA ARG A 97 -12.90 5.88 37.71
C ARG A 97 -13.64 5.67 36.39
N PHE A 98 -14.44 6.63 35.94
CA PHE A 98 -15.06 6.59 34.61
C PHE A 98 -14.09 6.99 33.49
N LEU A 99 -12.91 7.53 33.83
CA LEU A 99 -11.86 7.86 32.87
C LEU A 99 -10.90 6.68 32.72
N ASN A 100 -10.64 6.33 31.48
CA ASN A 100 -9.58 5.45 31.05
C ASN A 100 -8.21 6.12 31.22
N PHE A 101 -7.14 5.33 31.33
CA PHE A 101 -5.80 5.85 31.65
C PHE A 101 -5.35 6.97 30.70
N GLY A 102 -5.60 6.83 29.40
CA GLY A 102 -5.27 7.84 28.41
C GLY A 102 -5.98 9.18 28.64
N ASP A 103 -7.26 9.15 29.01
CA ASP A 103 -8.05 10.36 29.26
C ASP A 103 -7.70 11.01 30.61
N LEU A 104 -7.37 10.20 31.62
CA LEU A 104 -6.83 10.71 32.87
C LEU A 104 -5.49 11.42 32.66
N GLU A 105 -4.59 10.83 31.87
CA GLU A 105 -3.29 11.45 31.58
C GLU A 105 -3.43 12.69 30.69
N ARG A 106 -4.41 12.73 29.78
CA ARG A 106 -4.77 13.96 29.04
C ARG A 106 -5.22 15.05 30.01
N LEU A 107 -6.12 14.74 30.94
CA LEU A 107 -6.61 15.67 31.95
C LEU A 107 -5.45 16.25 32.77
N ARG A 108 -4.52 15.41 33.22
CA ARG A 108 -3.30 15.84 33.94
C ARG A 108 -2.39 16.76 33.13
N ARG A 109 -2.39 16.63 31.80
CA ARG A 109 -1.60 17.51 30.90
C ARG A 109 -2.30 18.83 30.58
N THR A 110 -3.58 18.99 30.88
CA THR A 110 -4.31 20.25 30.60
C THR A 110 -3.92 21.40 31.52
N CYS A 111 -3.76 21.16 32.84
CA CYS A 111 -3.40 22.21 33.79
C CYS A 111 -2.58 21.68 34.97
N HIS A 112 -1.80 22.59 35.59
CA HIS A 112 -1.00 22.30 36.78
C HIS A 112 -1.86 21.80 37.94
N PHE A 113 -3.08 22.34 38.09
CA PHE A 113 -4.00 21.98 39.16
C PHE A 113 -4.40 20.49 39.13
N PHE A 114 -4.79 19.94 37.97
CA PHE A 114 -5.06 18.50 37.84
C PHE A 114 -3.80 17.66 37.94
N ARG A 115 -2.66 18.16 37.45
CA ARG A 115 -1.39 17.46 37.53
C ARG A 115 -0.94 17.22 38.99
N ASP A 116 -1.15 18.22 39.84
CA ASP A 116 -0.69 18.21 41.23
C ASP A 116 -1.68 17.48 42.14
N ASN A 117 -3.01 17.60 41.90
CA ASN A 117 -4.04 16.87 42.66
C ASN A 117 -4.18 15.40 42.25
N ILE A 118 -3.99 15.06 40.96
CA ILE A 118 -4.02 13.66 40.49
C ILE A 118 -2.62 13.05 40.71
N THR A 119 -2.40 12.61 41.94
CA THR A 119 -1.11 12.07 42.39
C THR A 119 -0.84 10.65 41.84
N LYS A 120 0.45 10.27 41.75
CA LYS A 120 0.85 8.92 41.30
C LYS A 120 0.26 7.78 42.15
N PRO A 121 0.17 7.88 43.49
CA PRO A 121 -0.50 6.87 44.31
C PRO A 121 -1.97 6.66 43.91
N MET A 122 -2.71 7.75 43.70
CA MET A 122 -4.11 7.68 43.29
C MET A 122 -4.29 6.98 41.94
N ILE A 123 -3.38 7.20 40.98
CA ILE A 123 -3.40 6.49 39.69
C ILE A 123 -3.19 4.99 39.87
N ARG A 124 -2.30 4.57 40.78
CA ARG A 124 -2.06 3.14 41.06
C ARG A 124 -3.28 2.48 41.72
N GLU A 125 -4.05 3.24 42.49
CA GLU A 125 -5.27 2.78 43.14
C GLU A 125 -6.45 2.70 42.15
N LEU A 126 -6.56 3.68 41.25
CA LEU A 126 -7.55 3.68 40.15
C LEU A 126 -7.30 2.55 39.15
N PHE A 127 -6.02 2.22 38.89
CA PHE A 127 -5.61 1.22 37.91
C PHE A 127 -4.72 0.15 38.56
N PRO A 128 -5.29 -0.87 39.22
CA PRO A 128 -4.54 -1.94 39.87
C PRO A 128 -3.64 -2.71 38.88
N SER A 129 -4.04 -2.75 37.60
CA SER A 129 -3.30 -3.34 36.49
C SER A 129 -2.54 -2.29 35.67
N LEU A 130 -1.81 -1.38 36.31
CA LEU A 130 -1.18 -0.24 35.63
C LEU A 130 -0.33 -0.63 34.41
N LYS A 131 0.42 -1.74 34.46
CA LYS A 131 1.18 -2.23 33.30
C LYS A 131 0.28 -2.54 32.10
N TYR A 132 -0.90 -3.11 32.35
CA TYR A 132 -1.87 -3.41 31.31
C TYR A 132 -2.40 -2.12 30.67
N GLU A 133 -2.77 -1.14 31.48
CA GLU A 133 -3.29 0.16 31.02
C GLU A 133 -2.26 0.95 30.20
N LEU A 134 -0.99 0.93 30.63
CA LEU A 134 0.11 1.58 29.92
C LEU A 134 0.36 0.94 28.54
N LEU A 135 0.26 -0.38 28.44
CA LEU A 135 0.39 -1.11 27.16
C LEU A 135 -0.84 -0.95 26.26
N SER A 136 -2.00 -0.67 26.84
CA SER A 136 -3.26 -0.40 26.14
C SER A 136 -3.44 1.08 25.76
N THR A 137 -2.44 1.93 26.01
CA THR A 137 -2.51 3.37 25.73
C THR A 137 -1.36 3.81 24.84
N CYS A 138 -1.67 4.48 23.72
CA CYS A 138 -0.64 5.05 22.87
C CYS A 138 0.11 6.20 23.56
N TYR A 139 1.44 6.17 23.58
CA TYR A 139 2.20 7.21 24.30
C TYR A 139 2.14 8.60 23.64
N GLN A 140 1.93 8.67 22.33
CA GLN A 140 1.91 9.93 21.57
C GLN A 140 0.55 10.63 21.69
N CYS A 141 -0.51 9.98 21.24
CA CYS A 141 -1.85 10.57 21.18
C CYS A 141 -2.71 10.27 22.43
N LEU A 142 -2.23 9.42 23.35
CA LEU A 142 -2.96 8.98 24.54
C LEU A 142 -4.31 8.30 24.21
N CYS A 143 -4.47 7.77 22.99
CA CYS A 143 -5.63 6.97 22.64
C CYS A 143 -5.57 5.63 23.37
N TYR A 144 -6.67 5.25 24.00
CA TYR A 144 -6.82 4.00 24.73
C TYR A 144 -7.49 2.95 23.84
N ASP A 145 -6.87 1.77 23.74
CA ASP A 145 -7.42 0.61 23.05
C ASP A 145 -7.32 -0.62 23.97
N PRO A 146 -8.43 -1.04 24.61
CA PRO A 146 -8.42 -2.17 25.54
C PRO A 146 -8.09 -3.50 24.85
N LEU A 147 -8.45 -3.64 23.58
CA LEU A 147 -8.18 -4.87 22.82
C LEU A 147 -6.76 -4.89 22.26
N ARG A 148 -6.06 -3.75 22.23
CA ARG A 148 -4.70 -3.56 21.69
C ARG A 148 -4.51 -3.98 20.23
N GLY A 149 -5.58 -4.29 19.50
CA GLY A 149 -5.55 -4.66 18.09
C GLY A 149 -5.18 -3.50 17.15
N ARG A 150 -5.09 -2.26 17.67
CA ARG A 150 -4.62 -1.08 16.93
C ARG A 150 -3.38 -0.45 17.54
N LEU A 151 -2.69 -1.17 18.44
CA LEU A 151 -1.45 -0.73 19.04
C LEU A 151 -0.31 -1.63 18.56
N VAL A 152 0.81 -1.02 18.19
CA VAL A 152 2.05 -1.75 17.89
C VAL A 152 2.69 -2.15 19.22
N ARG A 153 3.04 -3.42 19.36
CA ARG A 153 3.71 -3.91 20.55
C ARG A 153 5.10 -3.25 20.68
N PRO A 154 5.41 -2.63 21.81
CA PRO A 154 6.77 -2.14 22.06
C PRO A 154 7.71 -3.31 22.35
N GLU A 155 8.96 -3.18 21.92
CA GLU A 155 10.04 -4.05 22.37
C GLU A 155 10.30 -3.84 23.87
N GLU A 156 10.60 -4.91 24.58
CA GLU A 156 10.83 -4.88 26.04
C GLU A 156 12.15 -4.19 26.40
N THR A 157 13.06 -4.09 25.44
CA THR A 157 14.34 -3.35 25.52
C THR A 157 14.17 -1.84 25.40
N ASN A 158 12.98 -1.34 25.06
CA ASN A 158 12.74 0.09 24.89
C ASN A 158 12.80 0.81 26.25
N GLU A 159 13.52 1.93 26.32
CA GLU A 159 13.68 2.76 27.53
C GLU A 159 12.34 3.18 28.15
N ARG A 160 11.29 3.31 27.34
CA ARG A 160 9.96 3.75 27.78
C ARG A 160 9.03 2.61 28.15
N TYR A 161 9.49 1.35 28.07
CA TYR A 161 8.67 0.21 28.45
C TYR A 161 8.25 0.32 29.93
N PRO A 162 6.97 0.11 30.28
CA PRO A 162 5.87 -0.41 29.44
C PRO A 162 5.05 0.65 28.67
N PHE A 163 5.29 1.94 28.88
CA PHE A 163 4.58 3.05 28.21
C PHE A 163 5.22 3.44 26.86
N ALA A 164 5.43 2.45 26.01
CA ALA A 164 6.07 2.61 24.71
C ALA A 164 5.16 2.23 23.52
N SER A 165 3.90 1.87 23.77
CA SER A 165 2.97 1.45 22.71
C SER A 165 2.61 2.64 21.79
N GLU A 166 2.54 2.40 20.49
CA GLU A 166 2.17 3.40 19.48
C GLU A 166 0.92 2.92 18.73
N CYS A 167 -0.09 3.77 18.57
CA CYS A 167 -1.22 3.43 17.71
C CYS A 167 -0.81 3.47 16.24
N LEU A 168 -1.52 2.70 15.42
CA LEU A 168 -1.20 2.56 14.00
C LEU A 168 -1.11 3.91 13.26
N ASP A 169 -1.96 4.86 13.61
CA ASP A 169 -1.99 6.19 12.99
C ASP A 169 -0.79 7.05 13.40
N CYS A 170 -0.37 6.98 14.66
CA CYS A 170 0.83 7.64 15.16
C CYS A 170 2.10 7.09 14.49
N VAL A 171 2.19 5.76 14.35
CA VAL A 171 3.29 5.13 13.60
C VAL A 171 3.25 5.57 12.14
N ALA A 172 2.08 5.59 11.51
CA ALA A 172 1.91 6.01 10.12
C ALA A 172 2.34 7.47 9.88
N LYS A 173 2.09 8.36 10.85
CA LYS A 173 2.51 9.77 10.83
C LYS A 173 4.01 9.96 10.99
N GLY A 174 4.61 9.25 11.95
CA GLY A 174 6.03 9.37 12.25
C GLY A 174 6.91 8.57 11.29
N ARG A 175 7.37 7.40 11.76
CA ARG A 175 8.31 6.53 11.02
C ARG A 175 7.69 5.89 9.77
N GLY A 176 6.39 5.64 9.79
CA GLY A 176 5.67 4.83 8.81
C GLY A 176 5.98 3.34 8.96
N PHE A 177 5.27 2.51 8.20
CA PHE A 177 5.47 1.07 8.20
C PHE A 177 6.39 0.62 7.05
N MET A 178 7.12 -0.46 7.30
CA MET A 178 7.87 -1.17 6.27
C MET A 178 6.96 -2.21 5.62
N VAL A 179 6.77 -2.06 4.31
CA VAL A 179 5.95 -2.96 3.50
C VAL A 179 6.59 -4.35 3.40
N GLY A 180 5.77 -5.40 3.29
CA GLY A 180 6.23 -6.78 3.14
C GLY A 180 6.86 -7.36 4.41
N HIS A 181 6.65 -6.70 5.55
CA HIS A 181 7.03 -7.19 6.87
C HIS A 181 5.78 -7.44 7.70
N LYS A 182 5.88 -8.42 8.62
CA LYS A 182 4.89 -8.61 9.67
C LYS A 182 5.24 -7.71 10.85
N ILE A 183 4.22 -7.08 11.42
CA ILE A 183 4.34 -6.37 12.68
C ILE A 183 3.53 -7.10 13.74
N THR A 184 4.00 -7.03 14.98
CA THR A 184 3.29 -7.59 16.13
C THR A 184 2.44 -6.51 16.78
N LEU A 185 1.15 -6.78 16.91
CA LEU A 185 0.21 -5.91 17.62
C LEU A 185 0.26 -6.18 19.13
N GLY A 186 -0.33 -5.28 19.92
CA GLY A 186 -0.31 -5.37 21.38
C GLY A 186 -1.15 -6.53 21.94
N ASP A 187 -2.01 -7.14 21.12
CA ASP A 187 -2.76 -8.38 21.38
C ASP A 187 -1.97 -9.66 20.98
N PHE A 188 -0.69 -9.52 20.64
CA PHE A 188 0.20 -10.59 20.18
C PHE A 188 -0.15 -11.18 18.80
N THR A 189 -1.08 -10.57 18.06
CA THR A 189 -1.35 -10.98 16.69
C THR A 189 -0.28 -10.45 15.72
N TYR A 190 0.02 -11.24 14.69
CA TYR A 190 0.93 -10.85 13.62
C TYR A 190 0.13 -10.39 12.40
N VAL A 191 0.34 -9.14 12.00
CA VAL A 191 -0.36 -8.56 10.84
C VAL A 191 0.63 -8.13 9.77
N TRP A 192 0.25 -8.32 8.52
CA TRP A 192 1.03 -7.87 7.36
C TRP A 192 0.80 -6.38 7.10
N VAL A 193 1.85 -5.69 6.65
CA VAL A 193 1.73 -4.33 6.13
C VAL A 193 1.38 -4.37 4.66
N CYS A 194 0.24 -3.76 4.29
CA CYS A 194 -0.26 -3.82 2.91
C CYS A 194 0.71 -3.18 1.91
N ARG A 195 1.05 -3.88 0.82
CA ARG A 195 1.99 -3.40 -0.20
C ARG A 195 1.52 -2.19 -0.99
N TRP A 196 0.22 -2.02 -1.12
CA TRP A 196 -0.38 -0.93 -1.89
C TRP A 196 -0.50 0.38 -1.12
N CYS A 197 -1.02 0.32 0.12
CA CYS A 197 -1.26 1.51 0.94
C CYS A 197 -0.20 1.74 2.02
N GLY A 198 0.57 0.72 2.39
CA GLY A 198 1.54 0.76 3.50
C GLY A 198 0.93 0.83 4.89
N TYR A 199 -0.36 0.49 5.02
CA TYR A 199 -1.05 0.40 6.30
C TYR A 199 -1.21 -1.07 6.70
N PRO A 200 -1.11 -1.42 7.99
CA PRO A 200 -1.27 -2.80 8.44
C PRO A 200 -2.69 -3.33 8.25
N ILE A 201 -2.76 -4.61 7.90
CA ILE A 201 -3.99 -5.34 7.61
C ILE A 201 -4.47 -5.99 8.91
N SER A 202 -5.17 -5.22 9.73
CA SER A 202 -5.85 -5.73 10.93
C SER A 202 -7.22 -6.34 10.60
N TYR A 203 -7.82 -5.94 9.48
CA TYR A 203 -9.09 -6.46 8.96
C TYR A 203 -9.11 -6.39 7.41
N ASP A 204 -10.00 -7.16 6.77
CA ASP A 204 -10.23 -7.12 5.30
C ASP A 204 -9.02 -7.51 4.44
N GLY A 205 -8.32 -8.59 4.81
CA GLY A 205 -7.26 -9.19 4.00
C GLY A 205 -7.80 -9.80 2.69
N ALA A 206 -7.04 -9.67 1.60
CA ALA A 206 -7.40 -10.28 0.33
C ALA A 206 -7.23 -11.81 0.37
N TRP A 207 -8.15 -12.54 -0.27
CA TRP A 207 -8.09 -14.00 -0.38
C TRP A 207 -6.81 -14.44 -1.11
N ASN A 208 -6.08 -15.41 -0.54
CA ASN A 208 -4.78 -15.92 -1.03
C ASN A 208 -3.64 -14.90 -1.19
N GLN A 209 -3.84 -13.65 -0.76
CA GLN A 209 -2.84 -12.56 -0.87
C GLN A 209 -2.84 -11.75 0.43
N PRO A 210 -2.29 -12.31 1.53
CA PRO A 210 -2.38 -11.71 2.87
C PRO A 210 -1.62 -10.40 3.00
N GLU A 211 -0.79 -10.04 2.02
CA GLU A 211 -0.02 -8.79 1.96
C GLU A 211 -0.81 -7.62 1.34
N PHE A 212 -2.09 -7.81 1.02
CA PHE A 212 -2.97 -6.77 0.49
C PHE A 212 -4.31 -6.72 1.21
N HIS A 213 -4.84 -5.50 1.42
CA HIS A 213 -6.27 -5.32 1.66
C HIS A 213 -7.07 -5.72 0.43
N HIS A 214 -8.25 -6.30 0.60
CA HIS A 214 -9.12 -6.73 -0.50
C HIS A 214 -9.42 -5.58 -1.50
N ARG A 215 -9.75 -4.38 -1.01
CA ARG A 215 -9.96 -3.20 -1.87
C ARG A 215 -8.69 -2.74 -2.61
N CYS A 216 -7.53 -2.84 -1.96
CA CYS A 216 -6.25 -2.46 -2.55
C CYS A 216 -5.83 -3.44 -3.65
N TYR A 217 -6.04 -4.73 -3.41
CA TYR A 217 -5.77 -5.79 -4.37
C TYR A 217 -6.60 -5.63 -5.66
N ARG A 218 -7.88 -5.26 -5.53
CA ARG A 218 -8.75 -4.95 -6.67
C ARG A 218 -8.25 -3.77 -7.49
N ARG A 219 -7.76 -2.70 -6.84
CA ARG A 219 -7.18 -1.53 -7.54
C ARG A 219 -5.89 -1.91 -8.26
N PHE A 220 -5.04 -2.69 -7.60
CA PHE A 220 -3.81 -3.20 -8.20
C PHE A 220 -4.09 -4.01 -9.47
N HIS A 221 -5.08 -4.92 -9.44
CA HIS A 221 -5.51 -5.69 -10.62
C HIS A 221 -5.98 -4.81 -11.78
N LYS A 222 -6.74 -3.75 -11.49
CA LYS A 222 -7.14 -2.79 -12.53
C LYS A 222 -5.93 -2.12 -13.17
N VAL A 223 -4.93 -1.73 -12.38
CA VAL A 223 -3.69 -1.15 -12.91
C VAL A 223 -2.91 -2.14 -13.76
N LEU A 224 -2.81 -3.41 -13.34
CA LEU A 224 -2.19 -4.47 -14.16
C LEU A 224 -2.90 -4.63 -15.51
N PHE A 225 -4.24 -4.62 -15.50
CA PHE A 225 -5.04 -4.69 -16.72
C PHE A 225 -4.79 -3.50 -17.66
N TYR A 226 -4.77 -2.27 -17.13
CA TYR A 226 -4.45 -1.09 -17.93
C TYR A 226 -3.03 -1.12 -18.49
N PHE A 227 -2.06 -1.57 -17.68
CA PHE A 227 -0.69 -1.75 -18.13
C PHE A 227 -0.59 -2.73 -19.30
N PHE A 228 -1.34 -3.84 -19.27
CA PHE A 228 -1.41 -4.77 -20.39
C PHE A 228 -1.97 -4.12 -21.66
N LEU A 229 -3.08 -3.36 -21.54
CA LEU A 229 -3.66 -2.64 -22.69
C LEU A 229 -2.69 -1.60 -23.28
N VAL A 230 -2.01 -0.84 -22.43
CA VAL A 230 -0.97 0.10 -22.87
C VAL A 230 0.16 -0.64 -23.55
N GLY A 231 0.61 -1.79 -23.02
CA GLY A 231 1.60 -2.65 -23.66
C GLY A 231 1.18 -3.10 -25.07
N CYS A 232 -0.08 -3.50 -25.26
CA CYS A 232 -0.61 -3.81 -26.59
C CYS A 232 -0.57 -2.60 -27.53
N ALA A 233 -0.97 -1.41 -27.05
CA ALA A 233 -0.93 -0.18 -27.84
C ALA A 233 0.51 0.22 -28.23
N GLN A 234 1.47 0.07 -27.30
CA GLN A 234 2.89 0.28 -27.58
C GLN A 234 3.38 -0.66 -28.68
N TRP A 235 3.04 -1.95 -28.60
CA TRP A 235 3.39 -2.94 -29.62
C TRP A 235 2.81 -2.62 -31.00
N VAL A 236 1.54 -2.23 -31.07
CA VAL A 236 0.91 -1.79 -32.32
C VAL A 236 1.66 -0.59 -32.91
N ALA A 237 1.98 0.41 -32.09
CA ALA A 237 2.70 1.60 -32.56
C ALA A 237 4.10 1.25 -33.11
N ILE A 238 4.81 0.33 -32.47
CA ILE A 238 6.13 -0.13 -32.93
C ILE A 238 6.02 -0.92 -34.24
N ILE A 239 5.11 -1.90 -34.31
CA ILE A 239 4.95 -2.75 -35.49
C ILE A 239 4.54 -1.91 -36.70
N VAL A 240 3.52 -1.08 -36.54
CA VAL A 240 3.02 -0.22 -37.63
C VAL A 240 4.07 0.82 -38.00
N GLY A 241 4.66 1.52 -37.02
CA GLY A 241 5.70 2.52 -37.27
C GLY A 241 6.91 1.94 -38.01
N SER A 242 7.41 0.78 -37.57
CA SER A 242 8.52 0.09 -38.25
C SER A 242 8.13 -0.38 -39.65
N ALA A 243 6.95 -1.00 -39.83
CA ALA A 243 6.49 -1.46 -41.14
C ALA A 243 6.34 -0.32 -42.16
N LEU A 244 5.79 0.83 -41.72
CA LEU A 244 5.68 2.02 -42.56
C LEU A 244 7.06 2.57 -42.95
N CYS A 245 7.99 2.66 -42.00
CA CYS A 245 9.37 3.05 -42.28
C CYS A 245 10.05 2.11 -43.29
N TRP A 246 9.88 0.79 -43.13
CA TRP A 246 10.48 -0.20 -44.02
C TRP A 246 9.84 -0.20 -45.42
N SER A 247 8.56 0.12 -45.52
CA SER A 247 7.84 0.19 -46.80
C SER A 247 8.18 1.46 -47.58
N PHE A 248 8.13 2.63 -46.94
CA PHE A 248 8.28 3.91 -47.61
C PHE A 248 9.73 4.38 -47.72
N TYR A 249 10.59 4.02 -46.78
CA TYR A 249 11.98 4.49 -46.69
C TYR A 249 12.99 3.34 -46.86
N ARG A 250 12.63 2.31 -47.63
CA ARG A 250 13.46 1.10 -47.85
C ARG A 250 14.88 1.39 -48.34
N LYS A 251 15.06 2.49 -49.09
CA LYS A 251 16.35 2.90 -49.67
C LYS A 251 17.18 3.78 -48.73
N GLU A 252 16.55 4.37 -47.71
CA GLU A 252 17.20 5.27 -46.77
C GLU A 252 17.76 4.47 -45.58
N THR A 253 19.05 4.16 -45.63
CA THR A 253 19.73 3.38 -44.58
C THR A 253 19.66 4.05 -43.21
N ILE A 254 19.63 5.39 -43.17
CA ILE A 254 19.50 6.22 -41.95
C ILE A 254 18.13 6.01 -41.27
N VAL A 255 17.09 5.62 -42.02
CA VAL A 255 15.77 5.26 -41.46
C VAL A 255 15.70 3.77 -41.17
N LEU A 256 16.17 2.93 -42.11
CA LEU A 256 15.99 1.48 -42.06
C LEU A 256 16.81 0.83 -40.94
N ALA A 257 18.07 1.20 -40.75
CA ALA A 257 18.92 0.58 -39.74
C ALA A 257 18.43 0.88 -38.31
N PRO A 258 18.15 2.13 -37.90
CA PRO A 258 17.68 2.42 -36.55
C PRO A 258 16.29 1.81 -36.26
N THR A 259 15.37 1.83 -37.23
CA THR A 259 14.02 1.24 -37.05
C THR A 259 14.07 -0.28 -36.91
N THR A 260 14.99 -0.95 -37.58
CA THR A 260 15.24 -2.40 -37.45
C THR A 260 15.82 -2.72 -36.08
N VAL A 261 16.87 -2.02 -35.66
CA VAL A 261 17.48 -2.21 -34.33
C VAL A 261 16.44 -1.94 -33.23
N ASN A 262 15.64 -0.88 -33.35
CA ASN A 262 14.57 -0.56 -32.42
C ASN A 262 13.52 -1.66 -32.29
N PHE A 263 13.17 -2.32 -33.38
CA PHE A 263 12.24 -3.45 -33.35
C PHE A 263 12.79 -4.60 -32.50
N PHE A 264 14.07 -4.95 -32.67
CA PHE A 264 14.71 -5.98 -31.85
C PHE A 264 14.90 -5.55 -30.39
N LEU A 265 15.23 -4.28 -30.13
CA LEU A 265 15.29 -3.74 -28.76
C LEU A 265 13.91 -3.83 -28.08
N ALA A 266 12.82 -3.58 -28.79
CA ALA A 266 11.46 -3.71 -28.27
C ALA A 266 11.15 -5.16 -27.87
N ILE A 267 11.53 -6.14 -28.70
CA ILE A 267 11.42 -7.58 -28.37
C ILE A 267 12.21 -7.88 -27.09
N TRP A 268 13.44 -7.37 -27.00
CA TRP A 268 14.29 -7.61 -25.84
C TRP A 268 13.72 -7.00 -24.55
N VAL A 269 13.19 -5.77 -24.60
CA VAL A 269 12.49 -5.13 -23.47
C VAL A 269 11.27 -5.94 -23.04
N PHE A 270 10.51 -6.48 -23.98
CA PHE A 270 9.38 -7.36 -23.69
C PHE A 270 9.83 -8.65 -23.01
N CYS A 271 10.87 -9.32 -23.52
CA CYS A 271 11.45 -10.50 -22.88
C CYS A 271 11.93 -10.20 -21.45
N LEU A 272 12.59 -9.07 -21.22
CA LEU A 272 12.99 -8.64 -19.88
C LEU A 272 11.79 -8.43 -18.97
N THR A 273 10.70 -7.83 -19.48
CA THR A 273 9.46 -7.63 -18.72
C THR A 273 8.82 -8.97 -18.31
N LEU A 274 8.88 -10.00 -19.16
CA LEU A 274 8.38 -11.34 -18.86
C LEU A 274 9.25 -12.11 -17.85
N ILE A 275 10.57 -11.93 -17.90
CA ILE A 275 11.53 -12.65 -17.03
C ILE A 275 11.68 -11.97 -15.67
N ARG A 276 11.38 -10.67 -15.60
CA ARG A 276 11.49 -9.87 -14.38
C ARG A 276 10.63 -10.46 -13.27
N ASN A 277 11.29 -10.87 -12.20
CA ASN A 277 10.66 -11.51 -11.06
C ASN A 277 10.66 -10.58 -9.84
N GLU A 278 9.89 -10.92 -8.82
CA GLU A 278 9.73 -10.16 -7.56
C GLU A 278 11.07 -9.87 -6.84
N GLU A 279 12.07 -10.72 -7.06
CA GLU A 279 13.38 -10.64 -6.41
C GLU A 279 14.46 -9.87 -7.19
N LEU A 280 14.34 -9.73 -8.52
CA LEU A 280 15.42 -9.22 -9.39
C LEU A 280 15.13 -7.82 -9.91
N ARG A 281 15.85 -6.82 -9.38
CA ARG A 281 15.77 -5.43 -9.84
C ARG A 281 16.57 -5.20 -11.12
N THR A 282 15.95 -5.40 -12.28
CA THR A 282 16.53 -5.14 -13.62
C THR A 282 16.21 -3.76 -14.20
N TYR A 283 15.83 -2.79 -13.34
CA TYR A 283 15.42 -1.43 -13.76
C TYR A 283 16.49 -0.72 -14.60
N HIS A 284 17.77 -0.88 -14.27
CA HIS A 284 18.86 -0.24 -15.00
C HIS A 284 19.00 -0.74 -16.44
N PHE A 285 18.88 -2.05 -16.66
CA PHE A 285 18.93 -2.62 -18.01
C PHE A 285 17.75 -2.13 -18.84
N THR A 286 16.56 -2.15 -18.23
CA THR A 286 15.35 -1.67 -18.91
C THR A 286 15.48 -0.17 -19.25
N LEU A 287 15.98 0.64 -18.32
CA LEU A 287 16.24 2.07 -18.53
C LEU A 287 17.22 2.30 -19.69
N PHE A 288 18.34 1.58 -19.70
CA PHE A 288 19.36 1.69 -20.75
C PHE A 288 18.80 1.35 -22.14
N LEU A 289 18.00 0.28 -22.23
CA LEU A 289 17.38 -0.16 -23.48
C LEU A 289 16.31 0.83 -23.97
N GLU A 290 15.47 1.33 -23.06
CA GLU A 290 14.44 2.33 -23.39
C GLU A 290 15.07 3.65 -23.85
N LEU A 291 16.16 4.08 -23.20
CA LEU A 291 16.91 5.28 -23.58
C LEU A 291 17.59 5.11 -24.95
N SER A 292 18.22 3.95 -25.18
CA SER A 292 18.83 3.61 -26.47
C SER A 292 17.79 3.59 -27.58
N ALA A 293 16.62 2.99 -27.32
CA ALA A 293 15.54 2.93 -28.28
C ALA A 293 14.99 4.32 -28.61
N LEU A 294 14.78 5.17 -27.60
CA LEU A 294 14.35 6.55 -27.77
C LEU A 294 15.35 7.35 -28.62
N GLY A 295 16.66 7.23 -28.35
CA GLY A 295 17.70 7.90 -29.10
C GLY A 295 17.76 7.47 -30.57
N LEU A 296 17.59 6.17 -30.85
CA LEU A 296 17.59 5.63 -32.20
C LEU A 296 16.42 6.13 -33.07
N TRP A 297 15.30 6.56 -32.47
CA TRP A 297 14.17 7.13 -33.22
C TRP A 297 14.39 8.58 -33.67
N VAL A 298 15.36 9.30 -33.10
CA VAL A 298 15.64 10.70 -33.45
C VAL A 298 16.07 10.85 -34.90
N ALA A 299 16.97 9.97 -35.38
CA ALA A 299 17.47 10.02 -36.75
C ALA A 299 16.36 9.78 -37.79
N PRO A 300 15.55 8.68 -37.70
CA PRO A 300 14.39 8.49 -38.56
C PRO A 300 13.39 9.65 -38.54
N LEU A 301 13.09 10.21 -37.36
CA LEU A 301 12.17 11.33 -37.25
C LEU A 301 12.69 12.55 -38.02
N TYR A 302 13.96 12.89 -37.82
CA TYR A 302 14.59 14.03 -38.49
C TYR A 302 14.60 13.87 -40.02
N THR A 303 14.97 12.69 -40.53
CA THR A 303 15.02 12.45 -41.99
C THR A 303 13.63 12.49 -42.62
N ILE A 304 12.62 11.87 -42.00
CA ILE A 304 11.25 11.88 -42.51
C ILE A 304 10.70 13.32 -42.58
N ILE A 305 10.95 14.15 -41.56
CA ILE A 305 10.53 15.56 -41.56
C ILE A 305 11.28 16.36 -42.64
N LYS A 306 12.59 16.14 -42.78
CA LYS A 306 13.41 16.81 -43.79
C LYS A 306 12.91 16.49 -45.20
N ASP A 307 12.66 15.21 -45.49
CA ASP A 307 12.18 14.76 -46.80
C ASP A 307 10.77 15.30 -47.10
N ALA A 308 9.91 15.36 -46.09
CA ALA A 308 8.56 15.92 -46.23
C ALA A 308 8.59 17.42 -46.55
N ASN A 309 9.50 18.18 -45.93
CA ASN A 309 9.67 19.61 -46.18
C ASN A 309 10.33 19.91 -47.53
N ALA A 310 11.18 19.01 -48.02
CA ALA A 310 11.83 19.14 -49.33
C ALA A 310 10.89 18.79 -50.50
N SER A 311 9.79 18.10 -50.24
CA SER A 311 8.83 17.68 -51.26
C SER A 311 7.92 18.84 -51.68
N SER A 312 7.90 19.15 -52.98
CA SER A 312 6.98 20.14 -53.58
C SER A 312 5.51 19.72 -53.51
N ALA A 313 5.23 18.43 -53.29
CA ALA A 313 3.88 17.87 -53.15
C ALA A 313 3.33 17.95 -51.71
N GLY A 314 4.13 18.45 -50.75
CA GLY A 314 3.77 18.52 -49.34
C GLY A 314 3.66 17.15 -48.63
N PHE A 315 3.00 17.14 -47.47
CA PHE A 315 2.87 15.94 -46.63
C PHE A 315 1.82 14.96 -47.21
N SER A 316 2.28 13.88 -47.82
CA SER A 316 1.37 12.79 -48.21
C SER A 316 0.74 12.11 -46.98
N LYS A 317 -0.46 11.53 -47.14
CA LYS A 317 -1.16 10.82 -46.05
C LYS A 317 -0.29 9.72 -45.41
N ALA A 318 0.53 9.05 -46.21
CA ALA A 318 1.47 8.03 -45.77
C ALA A 318 2.58 8.59 -44.86
N VAL A 319 3.14 9.75 -45.22
CA VAL A 319 4.16 10.44 -44.41
C VAL A 319 3.57 10.90 -43.08
N VAL A 320 2.36 11.47 -43.08
CA VAL A 320 1.66 11.87 -41.86
C VAL A 320 1.40 10.67 -40.94
N ALA A 321 0.93 9.55 -41.49
CA ALA A 321 0.70 8.33 -40.72
C ALA A 321 2.03 7.79 -40.12
N THR A 322 3.10 7.79 -40.91
CA THR A 322 4.43 7.35 -40.45
C THR A 322 4.92 8.23 -39.30
N LEU A 323 4.87 9.56 -39.46
CA LEU A 323 5.26 10.51 -38.42
C LEU A 323 4.44 10.36 -37.14
N PHE A 324 3.12 10.15 -37.26
CA PHE A 324 2.25 9.93 -36.11
C PHE A 324 2.68 8.71 -35.30
N PHE A 325 2.89 7.56 -35.94
CA PHE A 325 3.30 6.34 -35.24
C PHE A 325 4.72 6.43 -34.67
N VAL A 326 5.64 7.10 -35.36
CA VAL A 326 6.99 7.38 -34.85
C VAL A 326 6.91 8.26 -33.60
N ALA A 327 6.20 9.38 -33.66
CA ALA A 327 6.07 10.30 -32.54
C ALA A 327 5.35 9.65 -31.35
N LEU A 328 4.29 8.87 -31.61
CA LEU A 328 3.56 8.13 -30.58
C LEU A 328 4.46 7.10 -29.89
N ASN A 329 5.27 6.36 -30.65
CA ASN A 329 6.23 5.42 -30.08
C ASN A 329 7.29 6.14 -29.25
N MET A 330 7.87 7.24 -29.76
CA MET A 330 8.82 8.05 -28.99
C MET A 330 8.23 8.58 -27.68
N TRP A 331 6.96 8.99 -27.69
CA TRP A 331 6.25 9.41 -26.48
C TRP A 331 6.12 8.27 -25.47
N PHE A 332 5.72 7.08 -25.91
CA PHE A 332 5.66 5.91 -25.04
C PHE A 332 7.03 5.54 -24.45
N ARG A 333 8.09 5.60 -25.25
CA ARG A 333 9.47 5.36 -24.81
C ARG A 333 9.93 6.39 -23.79
N LEU A 334 9.60 7.67 -23.99
CA LEU A 334 9.90 8.73 -23.03
C LEU A 334 9.25 8.47 -21.67
N LEU A 335 7.96 8.11 -21.65
CA LEU A 335 7.26 7.75 -20.41
C LEU A 335 7.90 6.52 -19.74
N ASN A 336 8.29 5.50 -20.52
CA ASN A 336 8.99 4.32 -20.01
C ASN A 336 10.35 4.69 -19.39
N VAL A 337 11.12 5.59 -20.02
CA VAL A 337 12.40 6.11 -19.49
C VAL A 337 12.17 6.83 -18.16
N LEU A 338 11.20 7.75 -18.09
CA LEU A 338 10.88 8.49 -16.87
C LEU A 338 10.47 7.57 -15.72
N GLY A 339 9.59 6.60 -15.96
CA GLY A 339 9.17 5.65 -14.93
C GLY A 339 10.30 4.71 -14.49
N ASN A 340 11.16 4.23 -15.41
CA ASN A 340 12.32 3.42 -15.03
C ASN A 340 13.36 4.23 -14.24
N MET A 341 13.56 5.51 -14.57
CA MET A 341 14.43 6.40 -13.80
C MET A 341 13.94 6.54 -12.35
N ILE A 342 12.63 6.75 -12.16
CA ILE A 342 12.01 6.79 -10.83
C ILE A 342 12.19 5.47 -10.08
N LEU A 343 12.02 4.33 -10.76
CA LEU A 343 12.18 3.00 -10.17
C LEU A 343 13.63 2.72 -9.75
N VAL A 344 14.61 3.20 -10.51
CA VAL A 344 16.03 3.17 -10.14
C VAL A 344 16.29 3.97 -8.87
N CYS A 345 15.62 5.10 -8.66
CA CYS A 345 15.73 5.94 -7.46
C CYS A 345 15.01 5.36 -6.22
N GLU A 346 14.70 4.06 -6.19
CA GLU A 346 14.02 3.36 -5.09
C GLU A 346 12.69 3.99 -4.65
N TYR A 347 11.80 4.22 -5.62
CA TYR A 347 10.46 4.71 -5.32
C TYR A 347 9.70 3.80 -4.34
N LYS A 348 9.17 4.41 -3.28
CA LYS A 348 8.35 3.75 -2.24
C LYS A 348 6.90 4.19 -2.38
N LEU A 349 6.07 3.32 -2.97
CA LEU A 349 4.67 3.61 -3.33
C LEU A 349 3.84 4.15 -2.16
N TRP A 350 3.97 3.54 -0.99
CA TRP A 350 3.14 3.84 0.18
C TRP A 350 3.37 5.24 0.74
N ARG A 351 4.47 5.92 0.41
CA ARG A 351 4.73 7.30 0.85
C ARG A 351 3.63 8.27 0.44
N ARG A 352 2.92 8.01 -0.67
CA ARG A 352 1.79 8.85 -1.13
C ARG A 352 0.58 8.85 -0.18
N HIS A 353 0.51 7.85 0.72
CA HIS A 353 -0.56 7.70 1.69
C HIS A 353 -0.19 8.22 3.07
N ARG A 354 0.98 8.86 3.21
CA ARG A 354 1.33 9.50 4.48
C ARG A 354 0.31 10.60 4.80
N PRO A 355 -0.18 10.65 6.05
CA PRO A 355 -0.93 11.80 6.53
C PRO A 355 -0.05 13.06 6.45
N GLU A 356 -0.68 14.24 6.35
CA GLU A 356 -0.01 15.56 6.41
C GLU A 356 0.79 16.00 5.17
N LEU A 357 0.62 15.33 4.02
CA LEU A 357 1.18 15.80 2.75
C LEU A 357 0.50 17.08 2.25
N THR A 358 1.32 18.04 1.78
CA THR A 358 0.84 19.26 1.11
C THR A 358 0.17 18.94 -0.22
N LEU A 359 -0.69 19.84 -0.73
CA LEU A 359 -1.38 19.62 -2.01
C LEU A 359 -0.40 19.35 -3.16
N GLY A 360 0.67 20.15 -3.25
CA GLY A 360 1.72 19.98 -4.27
C GLY A 360 2.41 18.62 -4.17
N GLN A 361 2.76 18.18 -2.95
CA GLN A 361 3.34 16.84 -2.74
C GLN A 361 2.36 15.72 -3.15
N ARG A 362 1.07 15.86 -2.85
CA ARG A 362 0.06 14.88 -3.26
C ARG A 362 -0.05 14.76 -4.78
N ILE A 363 -0.02 15.89 -5.49
CA ILE A 363 -0.03 15.90 -6.96
C ILE A 363 1.25 15.22 -7.48
N LEU A 364 2.41 15.62 -6.98
CA LEU A 364 3.69 15.04 -7.37
C LEU A 364 3.73 13.52 -7.16
N TYR A 365 3.34 13.02 -5.98
CA TYR A 365 3.32 11.59 -5.70
C TYR A 365 2.32 10.82 -6.56
N LYS A 366 1.18 11.43 -6.93
CA LYS A 366 0.24 10.84 -7.88
C LYS A 366 0.83 10.78 -9.28
N THR A 367 1.49 11.83 -9.76
CA THR A 367 2.15 11.84 -11.07
C THR A 367 3.26 10.79 -11.13
N ILE A 368 4.13 10.74 -10.11
CA ILE A 368 5.18 9.72 -9.98
C ILE A 368 4.58 8.32 -9.96
N THR A 369 3.50 8.10 -9.20
CA THR A 369 2.77 6.81 -9.19
C THR A 369 2.34 6.43 -10.60
N VAL A 370 1.70 7.34 -11.34
CA VAL A 370 1.17 7.07 -12.67
C VAL A 370 2.30 6.70 -13.62
N LEU A 371 3.44 7.41 -13.57
CA LEU A 371 4.63 7.08 -14.37
C LEU A 371 5.20 5.70 -14.01
N VAL A 372 5.26 5.35 -12.72
CA VAL A 372 5.71 4.03 -12.28
C VAL A 372 4.77 2.93 -12.75
N PHE A 373 3.45 3.15 -12.68
CA PHE A 373 2.45 2.18 -13.14
C PHE A 373 2.34 2.10 -14.65
N TRP A 374 2.68 3.17 -15.36
CA TRP A 374 2.85 3.16 -16.81
C TRP A 374 3.97 2.20 -17.22
N THR A 375 5.09 2.22 -16.49
CA THR A 375 6.28 1.46 -16.86
C THR A 375 6.32 0.05 -16.28
N TYR A 376 6.02 -0.12 -14.99
CA TYR A 376 6.09 -1.42 -14.32
C TYR A 376 5.26 -1.45 -13.01
N PRO A 377 3.96 -1.77 -13.08
CA PRO A 377 3.08 -1.81 -11.91
C PRO A 377 3.40 -2.94 -10.93
N GLN A 378 4.00 -4.04 -11.40
CA GLN A 378 4.44 -5.16 -10.55
C GLN A 378 5.58 -4.78 -9.59
N SER A 379 6.10 -3.55 -9.66
CA SER A 379 7.02 -3.00 -8.64
C SER A 379 6.44 -3.03 -7.23
N VAL A 380 5.10 -3.09 -7.09
CA VAL A 380 4.40 -3.18 -5.80
C VAL A 380 4.65 -4.50 -5.09
N GLU A 381 4.87 -5.59 -5.82
CA GLU A 381 5.06 -6.94 -5.28
C GLU A 381 6.52 -7.19 -4.84
N GLN A 382 7.41 -6.23 -5.04
CA GLN A 382 8.84 -6.44 -4.78
C GLN A 382 9.16 -6.65 -3.30
N VAL A 383 10.05 -7.61 -3.05
CA VAL A 383 10.59 -7.86 -1.70
C VAL A 383 11.52 -6.70 -1.28
N TYR A 384 11.41 -6.27 -0.03
CA TYR A 384 12.27 -5.24 0.57
C TYR A 384 13.12 -5.83 1.71
N PRO A 385 14.42 -5.52 1.80
CA PRO A 385 15.21 -4.78 0.82
C PRO A 385 15.38 -5.61 -0.46
N GLY A 386 15.24 -4.96 -1.63
CA GLY A 386 15.32 -5.71 -2.89
C GLY A 386 16.76 -6.03 -3.23
N LYS A 387 16.96 -7.21 -3.83
CA LYS A 387 18.29 -7.69 -4.23
C LYS A 387 18.60 -7.18 -5.63
N TRP A 388 19.80 -6.61 -5.80
CA TRP A 388 20.29 -6.25 -7.13
C TRP A 388 20.79 -7.51 -7.84
N TRP A 389 20.72 -7.55 -9.17
CA TRP A 389 21.17 -8.74 -9.90
C TRP A 389 22.65 -9.10 -9.61
N PHE A 390 23.47 -8.11 -9.20
CA PHE A 390 24.89 -8.22 -8.90
C PHE A 390 25.13 -8.68 -7.46
N THR A 391 24.18 -8.43 -6.55
CA THR A 391 24.26 -8.86 -5.14
C THR A 391 23.58 -10.20 -4.90
N ARG A 392 23.40 -11.02 -5.94
CA ARG A 392 22.95 -12.42 -5.85
C ARG A 392 24.02 -13.34 -5.23
N ARG A 393 24.67 -12.93 -4.13
CA ARG A 393 25.29 -13.90 -3.22
C ARG A 393 24.17 -14.56 -2.43
N ARG A 394 24.15 -15.89 -2.44
CA ARG A 394 23.25 -16.71 -1.63
C ARG A 394 23.55 -16.41 -0.16
N ASN A 395 22.78 -15.52 0.45
CA ASN A 395 22.62 -15.56 1.90
C ASN A 395 21.62 -16.68 2.18
N THR A 396 22.12 -17.91 2.26
CA THR A 396 21.52 -18.94 3.10
C THR A 396 21.72 -18.48 4.53
N VAL A 397 20.79 -17.65 5.04
CA VAL A 397 20.64 -17.52 6.49
C VAL A 397 19.60 -18.58 6.84
N PRO A 398 19.97 -19.63 7.59
CA PRO A 398 18.97 -20.51 8.17
C PRO A 398 18.21 -19.69 9.21
N TRP A 399 16.90 -19.63 9.04
CA TRP A 399 15.98 -19.21 10.09
C TRP A 399 15.90 -20.36 11.07
N GLU A 400 16.52 -20.24 12.24
CA GLU A 400 16.29 -21.03 13.46
C GLU A 400 17.31 -20.56 14.50
N VAL A 401 16.87 -19.75 15.48
CA VAL A 401 16.64 -20.11 16.89
C VAL A 401 15.74 -19.05 17.51
#